data_AF-A0A6J4S709-F1
#
_entry.id   AF-A0A6J4S709-F1
#
_cell.length_a   1.000
_cell.length_b   1.000
_cell.length_c   1.000
_cell.angle_alpha   90.00
_cell.angle_beta   90.00
_cell.angle_gamma   90.00
#
_symmetry.space_group_name_H-M   'P 1'
#
loop_
_entity.id
_entity.type
_entity.pdbx_description
1 polymer ?
#
loop_
_entity_poly.entity_id
_entity_poly.type
_entity_poly.pdbx_seq_one_letter_code
_entity_poly.pdbx_strand_id
1 'polypeptide(L)' 'MDEDALNMSTRKFLKKVGVTTQRAIELGVRERLASGELKGDETLEVEAVVTVRGLKEPIVVPGQIKLD' A
#
# COMPACT_ATOMS: atom_id res chain seq x y z
N MET A 1 2.66 -16.61 24.23
CA MET A 1 2.32 -16.29 22.82
C MET A 1 3.40 -16.90 21.96
N ASP A 2 3.04 -17.58 20.88
CA ASP A 2 4.03 -18.03 19.90
C ASP A 2 4.39 -16.83 19.02
N GLU A 3 5.55 -16.23 19.29
CA GLU A 3 6.04 -15.06 18.57
C GLU A 3 6.36 -15.38 17.11
N ASP A 4 6.84 -16.59 16.82
CA ASP A 4 7.15 -17.02 15.46
C ASP A 4 5.87 -17.19 14.64
N ALA A 5 4.82 -17.78 15.22
CA ALA A 5 3.51 -17.89 14.58
C ALA A 5 2.87 -16.52 14.31
N LEU A 6 2.96 -15.59 15.27
CA LEU A 6 2.47 -14.21 15.09
C LEU A 6 3.24 -13.49 13.98
N ASN A 7 4.57 -13.55 14.01
CA ASN A 7 5.44 -12.90 13.03
C ASN A 7 5.20 -13.45 11.62
N MET A 8 5.11 -14.77 11.49
CA MET A 8 4.89 -15.42 10.19
C MET A 8 3.53 -15.07 9.60
N SER A 9 2.46 -15.14 10.40
CA SER A 9 1.11 -14.81 9.95
C SER A 9 0.97 -13.33 9.57
N THR A 10 1.56 -12.43 10.35
CA THR A 10 1.60 -10.99 10.07
C THR A 10 2.34 -10.70 8.76
N ARG A 11 3.54 -11.27 8.56
CA ARG A 11 4.30 -11.11 7.31
C ARG A 11 3.54 -11.63 6.10
N LYS A 12 2.88 -12.79 6.22
CA LYS A 12 2.07 -13.37 5.14
C LYS A 12 0.92 -12.44 4.75
N PHE A 13 0.24 -11.84 5.73
CA PHE A 13 -0.80 -10.85 5.49
C PHE A 13 -0.24 -9.61 4.76
N LEU A 14 0.82 -9.00 5.30
CA LEU A 14 1.42 -7.80 4.72
C LEU A 14 1.94 -8.04 3.29
N LYS A 15 2.49 -9.22 3.00
CA LYS A 15 2.89 -9.60 1.64
C LYS A 15 1.71 -9.63 0.67
N LYS A 16 0.57 -10.18 1.10
CA LYS A 16 -0.66 -10.20 0.28
C LYS A 16 -1.16 -8.78 0.03
N VAL A 17 -1.21 -7.95 1.08
CA VAL A 17 -1.60 -6.53 0.97
C VAL A 17 -0.71 -5.83 -0.06
N GLY A 18 0.62 -5.88 0.12
CA GLY A 18 1.56 -5.19 -0.77
C GLY A 18 1.42 -5.57 -2.24
N VAL A 19 1.29 -6.86 -2.56
CA VAL A 19 1.12 -7.32 -3.96
C VAL A 19 -0.22 -6.87 -4.55
N THR A 20 -1.30 -6.91 -3.76
CA THR A 20 -2.62 -6.46 -4.23
C THR A 20 -2.66 -4.95 -4.43
N THR A 21 -2.14 -4.17 -3.49
CA THR A 21 -2.14 -2.70 -3.58
C THR A 21 -1.22 -2.22 -4.68
N GLN A 22 -0.04 -2.83 -4.86
CA GLN A 22 0.87 -2.47 -5.94
C GLN A 22 0.19 -2.58 -7.31
N ARG A 23 -0.47 -3.70 -7.60
CA ARG A 23 -1.18 -3.88 -8.88
C ARG A 23 -2.29 -2.87 -9.10
N ALA A 24 -3.03 -2.53 -8.05
CA ALA A 24 -4.10 -1.54 -8.12
C ALA A 24 -3.54 -0.12 -8.39
N ILE A 25 -2.45 0.24 -7.72
CA ILE A 25 -1.76 1.51 -7.94
C ILE A 25 -1.23 1.60 -9.37
N GLU A 26 -0.52 0.58 -9.86
CA GLU A 26 0.01 0.55 -11.22
C GLU A 26 -1.10 0.70 -12.28
N LEU A 27 -2.24 0.04 -12.09
CA LEU A 27 -3.39 0.16 -12.98
C LEU A 27 -3.95 1.59 -12.98
N GLY A 28 -4.23 2.14 -11.79
CA GLY A 28 -4.78 3.50 -11.67
C GLY A 28 -3.83 4.57 -12.20
N VAL A 29 -2.51 4.43 -11.96
CA VAL A 29 -1.50 5.33 -12.53
C VAL A 29 -1.51 5.24 -14.06
N ARG A 30 -1.54 4.03 -14.63
CA ARG A 30 -1.57 3.84 -16.09
C ARG A 30 -2.80 4.45 -16.74
N GLU A 31 -3.98 4.28 -16.13
CA GLU A 31 -5.23 4.88 -16.62
C GLU A 31 -5.16 6.41 -16.61
N ARG A 32 -4.63 7.00 -15.53
CA ARG A 32 -4.50 8.45 -15.40
C ARG A 32 -3.45 9.04 -16.34
N LEU A 33 -2.34 8.35 -16.57
CA LEU A 33 -1.38 8.71 -17.64
C LEU A 33 -2.04 8.66 -19.02
N ALA A 34 -2.81 7.61 -19.33
CA ALA A 34 -3.50 7.47 -20.61
C ALA A 34 -4.57 8.54 -20.84
N SER A 35 -5.23 9.00 -19.77
CA SER A 35 -6.20 10.10 -19.83
C SER A 35 -5.57 11.50 -19.91
N GLY A 36 -4.26 11.62 -19.71
CA GLY A 36 -3.53 12.89 -19.65
C GLY A 36 -3.66 13.64 -18.32
N GLU A 37 -4.25 13.02 -17.29
CA GLU A 37 -4.33 13.57 -15.93
C GLU A 37 -2.98 13.57 -15.20
N LEU A 38 -2.10 12.62 -15.55
CA LEU A 38 -0.72 12.55 -15.08
C LEU A 38 0.23 12.74 -16.26
N LYS A 39 1.38 13.35 -15.99
CA LYS A 39 2.45 13.61 -16.96
C LYS A 39 3.55 12.55 -16.89
N GLY A 40 3.66 11.83 -15.77
CA GLY A 40 4.62 10.75 -15.56
C GLY A 40 5.91 11.17 -14.88
N ASP A 41 6.03 12.42 -14.44
CA ASP A 41 7.16 12.95 -13.67
C ASP A 41 6.75 13.37 -12.24
N GLU A 42 5.51 13.07 -11.85
CA GLU A 42 4.99 13.43 -10.54
C GLU A 42 5.49 12.51 -9.42
N THR A 43 5.50 13.07 -8.21
CA THR A 43 5.57 12.29 -6.96
C THR A 43 4.17 12.24 -6.35
N LEU A 44 3.61 11.04 -6.21
CA LEU A 44 2.31 10.80 -5.62
C LEU A 44 2.45 10.54 -4.12
N GLU A 45 1.78 11.34 -3.30
CA GLU A 45 1.62 11.03 -1.88
C GLU A 45 0.67 9.84 -1.70
N VAL A 46 1.04 8.92 -0.82
CA VAL A 46 0.24 7.73 -0.52
C VAL A 46 0.19 7.50 0.97
N GLU A 47 -0.92 6.91 1.42
CA GLU A 47 -1.09 6.49 2.81
C GLU A 47 -1.68 5.08 2.84
N ALA A 48 -1.07 4.21 3.64
CA ALA A 48 -1.64 2.90 3.96
C ALA A 48 -2.22 2.91 5.37
N VAL A 49 -3.50 2.59 5.48
CA VAL A 49 -4.20 2.47 6.78
C VAL A 49 -4.54 1.01 7.04
N VAL A 50 -3.99 0.45 8.12
CA VAL A 50 -4.26 -0.93 8.56
C VAL A 50 -5.06 -0.89 9.85
N THR A 51 -6.29 -1.41 9.78
CA THR A 51 -7.16 -1.56 10.96
C THR A 51 -7.12 -3.01 11.43
N VAL A 52 -6.71 -3.23 12.67
CA VAL A 52 -6.75 -4.54 13.33
C VAL A 52 -7.82 -4.48 14.39
N ARG A 53 -8.85 -5.32 14.26
CA ARG A 53 -9.91 -5.41 15.28
C ARG A 53 -9.29 -5.78 16.62
N GLY A 54 -9.52 -4.94 17.64
CA GLY A 54 -8.95 -5.12 18.97
C GLY A 54 -7.73 -4.24 19.26
N LEU A 55 -7.14 -3.58 18.26
CA LEU A 55 -6.23 -2.46 18.50
C LEU A 55 -7.05 -1.16 18.60
N LYS A 56 -6.62 -0.25 19.48
CA LYS A 56 -7.35 0.99 19.76
C LYS A 56 -7.31 1.98 18.59
N GLU A 57 -6.19 2.00 17.88
CA GLU A 57 -5.93 2.98 16.83
C GLU A 57 -5.51 2.27 15.54
N PRO A 58 -5.92 2.80 14.37
CA PRO A 58 -5.39 2.35 13.09
C PRO A 58 -3.89 2.61 13.00
N ILE A 59 -3.18 1.72 12.31
CA ILE A 59 -1.79 1.92 11.96
C ILE A 59 -1.77 2.68 10.64
N VAL A 60 -1.20 3.88 10.65
CA VAL A 60 -1.09 4.76 9.48
C VAL A 60 0.37 4.80 9.02
N VAL A 61 0.60 4.51 7.75
CA VAL A 61 1.93 4.51 7.13
C VAL A 61 1.91 5.46 5.92
N PRO A 62 2.43 6.69 6.07
CA PRO A 62 2.58 7.59 4.94
C PRO A 62 3.76 7.18 4.04
N GLY A 63 3.69 7.56 2.77
CA GLY A 63 4.72 7.27 1.79
C GLY A 63 4.60 8.15 0.55
N GLN A 64 5.56 7.96 -0.36
CA GLN A 64 5.60 8.65 -1.65
C GLN A 64 5.96 7.65 -2.75
N ILE A 65 5.34 7.81 -3.93
CA ILE A 65 5.63 7.04 -5.13
C ILE A 65 6.07 8.00 -6.22
N LYS A 66 7.29 7.81 -6.70
CA LYS A 66 7.85 8.54 -7.83
C LYS A 66 7.51 7.85 -9.14
N LEU A 67 7.13 8.61 -10.15
CA LEU A 67 6.79 8.10 -11.48
C LEU A 67 7.98 8.16 -12.47
N ASP A 68 9.08 8.83 -12.10
CA ASP A 68 10.33 9.00 -12.85
C ASP A 68 11.40 7.92 -12.59
#